data_AF-A0A837FB39-F1
#
_entry.id   AF-A0A837FB39-F1
#
_cell.length_a   1.000
_cell.length_b   1.000
_cell.length_c   1.000
_cell.angle_alpha   90.00
_cell.angle_beta   90.00
_cell.angle_gamma   90.00
#
_symmetry.space_group_name_H-M   'P 1'
#
loop_
_entity.id
_entity.type
_entity.pdbx_description
1 polymer ?
#
loop_
_entity_poly.entity_id
_entity_poly.type
_entity_poly.pdbx_seq_one_letter_code
_entity_poly.pdbx_strand_id
1 'polypeptide(L)'
;MTLQQALRKPTTPGEVLQYEYLEPLNLKINDLAEMLNVHRNTVSALVNNNRKLTADMAIKLAKALNTTIEFWLNLQLNVDIWEAQSNSRTQEELSRIKTVAEVMAKRKSGKPDVA
;
A
#
# COMPACT_ATOMS: atom_id res chain seq x y z
N MET A 1 5.79 -19.79 4.91
CA MET A 1 4.89 -19.17 3.91
C MET A 1 5.63 -19.12 2.59
N THR A 2 5.17 -19.91 1.62
CA THR A 2 5.79 -20.09 0.31
C THR A 2 5.61 -18.84 -0.56
N LEU A 3 6.73 -18.26 -0.99
CA LEU A 3 6.85 -17.22 -2.02
C LEU A 3 6.48 -17.82 -3.38
N GLN A 4 5.20 -18.11 -3.62
CA GLN A 4 4.69 -18.42 -4.97
C GLN A 4 3.16 -18.56 -4.96
N GLN A 5 2.47 -17.46 -4.68
CA GLN A 5 1.21 -17.23 -5.38
C GLN A 5 1.55 -16.18 -6.43
N ALA A 6 1.26 -16.47 -7.70
CA ALA A 6 1.42 -15.51 -8.79
C ALA A 6 0.92 -14.14 -8.30
N LEU A 7 1.79 -13.11 -8.34
CA LEU A 7 1.57 -11.78 -7.78
C LEU A 7 0.36 -11.11 -8.48
N ARG A 8 -0.85 -11.55 -8.17
CA ARG A 8 -2.08 -10.92 -8.63
C ARG A 8 -2.13 -9.55 -7.98
N LYS A 9 -2.37 -8.52 -8.80
CA LYS A 9 -2.54 -7.16 -8.29
C LYS A 9 -3.65 -7.15 -7.22
N PRO A 10 -3.37 -6.66 -6.01
CA PRO A 10 -4.38 -6.57 -4.96
C PRO A 10 -5.44 -5.53 -5.33
N THR A 11 -6.63 -5.68 -4.75
CA THR A 11 -7.70 -4.69 -4.91
C THR A 11 -7.28 -3.36 -4.31
N THR A 12 -7.46 -2.27 -5.05
CA THR A 12 -7.04 -0.94 -4.60
C THR A 12 -8.11 -0.28 -3.71
N PRO A 13 -7.74 0.75 -2.92
CA PRO A 13 -8.72 1.59 -2.24
C PRO A 13 -9.74 2.21 -3.21
N GLY A 14 -9.30 2.60 -4.40
CA GLY A 14 -10.16 3.19 -5.43
C GLY A 14 -11.21 2.21 -5.97
N GLU A 15 -10.82 0.96 -6.21
CA GLU A 15 -11.74 -0.11 -6.65
C GLU A 15 -12.76 -0.44 -5.57
N VAL A 16 -12.33 -0.59 -4.31
CA VAL A 16 -13.26 -0.79 -3.18
C VAL A 16 -14.22 0.38 -3.07
N LEU A 17 -13.73 1.61 -3.15
CA LEU A 17 -14.58 2.80 -3.05
C LEU A 17 -15.62 2.85 -4.19
N GLN A 18 -15.22 2.52 -5.42
CA GLN A 18 -16.11 2.50 -6.57
C GLN A 18 -17.19 1.41 -6.45
N TYR A 19 -16.76 0.16 -6.28
CA TYR A 19 -17.64 -1.00 -6.47
C TYR A 19 -18.41 -1.40 -5.21
N GLU A 20 -17.90 -1.11 -4.01
CA GLU A 20 -18.55 -1.49 -2.75
C GLU A 20 -19.35 -0.33 -2.13
N TYR A 21 -19.07 0.92 -2.53
CA TYR A 21 -19.72 2.10 -1.93
C TYR A 21 -20.41 2.99 -2.97
N LEU A 22 -19.68 3.54 -3.95
CA LEU A 22 -20.27 4.52 -4.89
C LEU A 22 -21.39 3.91 -5.73
N GLU A 23 -21.16 2.77 -6.37
CA GLU A 23 -22.16 2.11 -7.22
C GLU A 23 -23.35 1.56 -6.41
N PRO A 24 -23.17 0.78 -5.32
CA PRO A 24 -24.30 0.20 -4.58
C PRO A 24 -25.16 1.25 -3.88
N LEU A 25 -24.58 2.38 -3.46
CA LEU A 25 -25.31 3.47 -2.82
C LEU A 25 -25.83 4.51 -3.83
N ASN A 26 -25.57 4.34 -5.13
CA ASN A 26 -25.85 5.33 -6.18
C ASN A 26 -25.31 6.73 -5.82
N LEU A 27 -24.13 6.77 -5.22
CA LEU A 27 -23.49 7.98 -4.72
C LEU A 27 -22.52 8.51 -5.78
N LYS A 28 -22.61 9.81 -6.12
CA LYS A 28 -21.69 10.41 -7.09
C LYS A 28 -20.37 10.77 -6.42
N ILE A 29 -19.31 10.87 -7.24
CA ILE A 29 -18.00 11.38 -6.81
C ILE A 29 -18.11 12.78 -6.15
N ASN A 30 -19.03 13.63 -6.62
CA ASN A 30 -19.26 14.96 -6.03
C ASN A 30 -19.81 14.83 -4.61
N ASP A 31 -20.85 14.03 -4.44
CA ASP A 31 -21.51 13.85 -3.15
C ASP A 31 -20.50 13.35 -2.10
N LEU A 32 -19.66 12.37 -2.47
CA LEU A 32 -18.59 11.91 -1.58
C LEU A 32 -17.56 13.01 -1.29
N ALA A 33 -17.17 13.79 -2.29
CA ALA A 33 -16.19 14.87 -2.10
C ALA A 33 -16.71 15.94 -1.12
N GLU A 34 -17.99 16.27 -1.20
CA GLU A 34 -18.68 17.16 -0.27
C GLU A 34 -18.72 16.57 1.15
N MET A 35 -19.11 15.30 1.29
CA MET A 35 -19.13 14.59 2.59
C MET A 35 -17.75 14.56 3.26
N LEU A 36 -16.68 14.41 2.47
CA LEU A 36 -15.30 14.35 2.95
C LEU A 36 -14.66 15.73 3.12
N ASN A 37 -15.34 16.80 2.71
CA ASN A 37 -14.82 18.17 2.67
C ASN A 37 -13.48 18.26 1.90
N VAL A 38 -13.45 17.72 0.68
CA VAL A 38 -12.28 17.76 -0.22
C VAL A 38 -12.69 18.15 -1.64
N HIS A 39 -11.74 18.59 -2.45
CA HIS A 39 -12.02 18.86 -3.86
C HIS A 39 -12.41 17.58 -4.61
N ARG A 40 -13.41 17.63 -5.50
CA ARG A 40 -13.86 16.51 -6.36
C ARG A 40 -12.72 15.73 -7.00
N ASN A 41 -11.72 16.44 -7.54
CA ASN A 41 -10.57 15.83 -8.19
C ASN A 41 -9.76 14.92 -7.26
N THR A 42 -9.78 15.15 -5.94
CA THR A 42 -9.14 14.28 -4.95
C THR A 42 -9.80 12.92 -4.91
N VAL A 43 -11.14 12.89 -4.82
CA VAL A 43 -11.91 11.63 -4.83
C VAL A 43 -11.78 10.93 -6.19
N SER A 44 -11.93 11.68 -7.29
CA SER A 44 -11.76 11.14 -8.64
C SER A 44 -10.38 10.52 -8.87
N ALA A 45 -9.31 11.18 -8.41
CA ALA A 45 -7.95 10.65 -8.54
C ALA A 45 -7.74 9.38 -7.70
N LEU A 46 -8.37 9.29 -6.52
CA LEU A 46 -8.32 8.09 -5.68
C LEU A 46 -9.06 6.93 -6.36
N VAL A 47 -10.29 7.15 -6.82
CA VAL A 47 -11.11 6.13 -7.51
C VAL A 47 -10.40 5.59 -8.75
N ASN A 48 -9.79 6.48 -9.55
CA ASN A 48 -9.06 6.10 -10.76
C ASN A 48 -7.62 5.60 -10.52
N ASN A 49 -7.22 5.37 -9.26
CA ASN A 49 -5.86 4.94 -8.89
C ASN A 49 -4.73 5.88 -9.36
N ASN A 50 -5.05 7.14 -9.65
CA ASN A 50 -4.08 8.18 -10.02
C ASN A 50 -3.45 8.86 -8.80
N ARG A 51 -3.92 8.53 -7.58
CA ARG A 51 -3.39 9.03 -6.32
C ARG A 51 -3.44 7.93 -5.26
N LYS A 52 -2.35 7.77 -4.51
CA LYS A 52 -2.31 6.91 -3.32
C LYS A 52 -3.19 7.49 -2.21
N LEU A 53 -3.90 6.61 -1.50
CA LEU A 53 -4.62 6.97 -0.29
C LEU A 53 -3.64 7.48 0.78
N THR A 54 -3.94 8.62 1.39
CA THR A 54 -3.19 9.17 2.53
C THR A 54 -3.91 8.87 3.84
N ALA A 55 -3.19 8.97 4.97
CA ALA A 55 -3.79 8.81 6.30
C ALA A 55 -4.94 9.82 6.58
N ASP A 56 -4.78 11.08 6.17
CA ASP A 56 -5.85 12.10 6.28
C ASP A 56 -7.12 11.67 5.52
N MET A 57 -6.95 11.14 4.30
CA MET A 57 -8.07 10.65 3.51
C MET A 57 -8.70 9.39 4.12
N ALA A 58 -7.89 8.49 4.68
CA ALA A 58 -8.35 7.29 5.37
C ALA A 58 -9.23 7.63 6.58
N ILE A 59 -8.84 8.62 7.39
CA ILE A 59 -9.63 9.10 8.53
C ILE A 59 -10.99 9.64 8.07
N LYS A 60 -11.00 10.45 7.00
CA LYS A 60 -12.23 11.01 6.44
C LYS A 60 -13.15 9.91 5.90
N LEU A 61 -12.63 8.96 5.15
CA LEU A 61 -13.39 7.83 4.61
C LEU A 61 -13.95 6.94 5.74
N ALA A 62 -13.14 6.63 6.74
CA ALA A 62 -13.57 5.86 7.91
C ALA A 62 -14.77 6.51 8.61
N LYS A 63 -14.71 7.83 8.82
CA LYS A 63 -15.81 8.59 9.41
C LYS A 63 -17.04 8.62 8.51
N ALA A 64 -16.89 8.88 7.21
CA ALA A 64 -18.00 9.07 6.27
C ALA A 64 -18.74 7.77 5.95
N LEU A 65 -18.02 6.64 5.90
CA LEU A 65 -18.55 5.34 5.48
C LEU A 65 -18.75 4.37 6.65
N ASN A 66 -18.54 4.84 7.89
CA ASN A 66 -18.65 4.06 9.11
C ASN A 66 -17.78 2.78 9.09
N THR A 67 -16.51 2.95 8.75
CA THR A 67 -15.49 1.88 8.72
C THR A 67 -14.32 2.22 9.64
N THR A 68 -13.26 1.41 9.60
CA THR A 68 -12.00 1.70 10.32
C THR A 68 -10.98 2.41 9.43
N ILE A 69 -10.02 3.10 10.05
CA ILE A 69 -8.91 3.77 9.34
C ILE A 69 -7.98 2.70 8.74
N GLU A 70 -7.72 1.65 9.51
CA GLU A 70 -6.86 0.52 9.17
C GLU A 70 -7.38 -0.23 7.95
N PHE A 71 -8.71 -0.36 7.79
CA PHE A 71 -9.30 -0.97 6.60
C PHE A 71 -8.78 -0.30 5.32
N TRP A 72 -8.86 1.03 5.24
CA TRP A 72 -8.42 1.77 4.06
C TRP A 72 -6.91 1.78 3.90
N LEU A 73 -6.16 1.95 5.00
CA LEU A 73 -4.69 1.95 4.97
C LEU A 73 -4.13 0.58 4.55
N ASN A 74 -4.74 -0.52 4.99
CA ASN A 74 -4.30 -1.86 4.62
C ASN A 74 -4.49 -2.15 3.13
N LEU A 75 -5.58 -1.64 2.51
CA LEU A 75 -5.77 -1.72 1.06
C LEU A 75 -4.61 -1.03 0.32
N GLN A 76 -4.26 0.19 0.73
CA GLN A 76 -3.15 0.94 0.13
C GLN A 76 -1.80 0.24 0.36
N LEU A 77 -1.55 -0.24 1.59
CA LEU A 77 -0.32 -0.94 1.95
C LEU A 77 -0.11 -2.19 1.10
N ASN A 78 -1.17 -2.97 0.87
CA ASN A 78 -1.09 -4.16 0.03
C ASN A 78 -0.69 -3.82 -1.41
N VAL A 79 -1.28 -2.75 -1.97
CA VAL A 79 -0.90 -2.23 -3.30
C VAL A 79 0.56 -1.79 -3.31
N ASP A 80 1.00 -1.03 -2.30
CA ASP A 80 2.38 -0.51 -2.21
C ASP A 80 3.41 -1.65 -2.12
N ILE A 81 3.13 -2.67 -1.31
CA ILE A 81 3.97 -3.86 -1.20
C ILE A 81 4.02 -4.60 -2.53
N TRP A 82 2.87 -4.81 -3.18
CA TRP A 82 2.80 -5.48 -4.47
C TRP A 82 3.60 -4.72 -5.54
N GLU A 83 3.44 -3.41 -5.65
CA GLU A 83 4.20 -2.56 -6.59
C GLU A 83 5.72 -2.68 -6.36
N ALA A 84 6.16 -2.65 -5.10
CA ALA A 84 7.58 -2.81 -4.75
C ALA A 84 8.11 -4.22 -5.07
N GLN A 85 7.31 -5.26 -4.81
CA GLN A 85 7.68 -6.64 -5.10
C GLN A 85 7.70 -6.95 -6.61
N SER A 86 6.80 -6.34 -7.38
CA SER A 86 6.73 -6.51 -8.83
C SER A 86 7.75 -5.66 -9.61
N ASN A 87 8.48 -4.76 -8.94
CA ASN A 87 9.48 -3.92 -9.58
C ASN A 87 10.80 -4.67 -9.81
N SER A 88 11.14 -4.97 -11.06
CA SER A 88 12.34 -5.74 -11.42
C SER A 88 13.65 -5.13 -10.92
N ARG A 89 13.77 -3.79 -10.94
CA ARG A 89 14.96 -3.10 -10.42
C ARG A 89 15.10 -3.28 -8.92
N THR A 90 14.00 -3.18 -8.18
CA THR A 90 13.97 -3.44 -6.74
C THR A 90 14.39 -4.89 -6.46
N GLN A 91 13.90 -5.86 -7.24
CA GLN A 91 14.29 -7.26 -7.09
C GLN A 91 15.79 -7.49 -7.35
N GLU A 92 16.37 -6.83 -8.35
CA GLU A 92 17.80 -6.89 -8.60
C GLU A 92 18.61 -6.29 -7.44
N GLU A 93 18.21 -5.14 -6.92
CA GLU A 93 18.85 -4.49 -5.78
C GLU A 93 18.77 -5.39 -4.52
N LEU A 94 17.61 -6.00 -4.24
CA LEU A 94 17.41 -6.93 -3.14
C LEU A 94 18.36 -8.13 -3.21
N SER A 95 18.61 -8.68 -4.40
CA SER A 95 19.52 -9.83 -4.58
C SER A 95 20.97 -9.55 -4.15
N ARG A 96 21.36 -8.28 -4.07
CA ARG A 96 22.71 -7.82 -3.72
C ARG A 96 22.84 -7.44 -2.24
N ILE A 97 21.73 -7.32 -1.52
CA ILE A 97 21.73 -6.97 -0.10
C ILE A 97 22.23 -8.14 0.72
N LYS A 98 23.26 -7.90 1.52
CA LYS A 98 23.75 -8.87 2.51
C LYS A 98 22.96 -8.76 3.79
N THR A 99 22.64 -9.89 4.38
CA THR A 99 21.93 -9.90 5.66
C THR A 99 22.84 -9.44 6.79
N VAL A 100 22.25 -8.89 7.86
CA VAL A 100 23.01 -8.53 9.07
C VAL A 100 23.76 -9.74 9.62
N ALA A 101 23.18 -10.94 9.54
CA ALA A 101 23.80 -12.19 9.96
C ALA A 101 25.09 -12.50 9.18
N GLU A 102 25.06 -12.40 7.84
CA GLU A 102 26.24 -12.60 6.99
C GLU A 102 27.37 -11.61 7.30
N VAL A 103 27.02 -10.34 7.50
CA VAL A 103 28.00 -9.29 7.84
C VAL A 103 28.64 -9.57 9.20
N MET A 104 27.86 -9.96 10.19
CA MET A 104 28.35 -10.25 11.54
C MET A 104 29.18 -11.53 11.61
N ALA A 105 28.84 -12.56 10.83
CA ALA A 105 29.64 -13.78 10.72
C ALA A 105 31.05 -13.49 10.17
N LYS A 106 31.14 -12.68 9.11
CA LYS A 106 32.43 -12.28 8.51
C LYS A 106 33.34 -11.49 9.47
N ARG A 107 32.75 -10.71 10.39
CA ARG A 107 33.51 -9.97 11.42
C ARG A 107 34.09 -10.88 12.49
N LYS A 108 33.36 -11.94 12.89
CA LYS A 108 33.83 -12.92 13.89
C LYS A 108 34.99 -13.78 13.36
N SER A 109 34.99 -14.14 12.08
CA SER A 109 36.09 -14.85 11.44
C SER A 109 37.32 -13.98 11.15
N GLY A 110 37.24 -12.66 11.39
CA GLY A 110 38.32 -11.70 11.14
C GLY A 110 39.04 -11.20 12.39
N LYS A 111 38.80 -11.76 13.58
CA LYS A 111 39.68 -11.50 14.74
C LYS A 111 41.01 -12.24 14.51
N PRO A 112 42.16 -11.54 14.42
CA PRO A 112 43.45 -12.20 14.43
C PRO A 112 43.62 -12.90 15.77
N ASP A 113 44.22 -14.08 15.71
CA ASP A 113 44.88 -14.74 16.81
C ASP A 113 45.84 -13.72 17.45
N VAL A 114 45.45 -13.13 18.56
CA VAL A 114 46.35 -12.29 19.36
C VAL A 114 46.96 -13.22 20.38
N ALA A 115 48.25 -13.47 20.15
CA ALA A 115 49.21 -14.27 20.90
C ALA A 115 49.02 -14.32 22.43
#